data_AF-N1JJ90-F1
#
_entry.id   AF-N1JJ90-F1
#
_cell.length_a   1.000
_cell.length_b   1.000
_cell.length_c   1.000
_cell.angle_alpha   90.00
_cell.angle_beta   90.00
_cell.angle_gamma   90.00
#
_symmetry.space_group_name_H-M   'P 1'
#
loop_
_entity.id
_entity.type
_entity.pdbx_description
1 polymer ?
#
loop_
_entity_poly.entity_id
_entity_poly.type
_entity_poly.pdbx_seq_one_letter_code
_entity_poly.pdbx_strand_id
1 'polypeptide(L)'
;MSDLEIEATKARIIKHMNADHADSLSLFLQFYSHLSPQAATGAKIIDISLNELKLQTSDQKIEVITIEPPMNTWTEVRTRMVEMDTLAREALDVSNIYITNYLPPKKLIHKTVFGTCLFTFVNFALAWRKSIIVSGTYYYDKILIWFPGGPEMFLKVANMITLPVIAIHLAEAYYLDRSRLRRHGIHRGTKVWYLWILSCFVEGIGCFQRFDAEVRRKKDLAAKAKH
;
A
#
# COMPACT_ATOMS: atom_id res chain seq x y z
N MET A 1 9.52 31.37 29.65
CA MET A 1 9.78 31.88 28.29
C MET A 1 9.01 33.17 28.15
N SER A 2 9.62 34.20 27.54
CA SER A 2 8.88 35.41 27.15
C SER A 2 7.91 35.12 26.01
N ASP A 3 6.93 35.99 25.79
CA ASP A 3 5.96 35.84 24.69
C ASP A 3 6.66 35.78 23.33
N LEU A 4 7.73 36.57 23.14
CA LEU A 4 8.55 36.55 21.93
C LEU A 4 9.25 35.19 21.72
N GLU A 5 9.76 34.58 22.80
CA GLU A 5 10.37 33.25 22.74
C GLU A 5 9.35 32.16 22.43
N ILE A 6 8.12 32.29 22.95
CA ILE A 6 7.00 31.38 22.67
C ILE A 6 6.64 31.46 21.20
N GLU A 7 6.40 32.65 20.66
CA GLU A 7 6.04 32.82 19.24
C GLU A 7 7.15 32.33 18.29
N ALA A 8 8.42 32.61 18.62
CA ALA A 8 9.54 32.07 17.85
C ALA A 8 9.61 30.53 17.91
N THR A 9 9.23 29.93 19.04
CA THR A 9 9.19 28.46 19.21
C THR A 9 8.05 27.84 18.42
N LYS A 10 6.84 28.41 18.51
CA LYS A 10 5.67 28.00 17.71
C LYS A 10 5.99 28.03 16.22
N ALA A 11 6.55 29.15 15.73
CA ALA A 11 6.90 29.30 14.32
C ALA A 11 7.87 28.21 13.82
N ARG A 12 8.88 27.84 14.64
CA ARG A 12 9.81 26.74 14.30
C ARG A 12 9.10 25.39 14.24
N ILE A 13 8.23 25.10 15.22
CA ILE A 13 7.47 23.84 15.27
C ILE A 13 6.57 23.72 14.05
N ILE A 14 5.76 24.76 13.77
CA ILE A 14 4.84 24.80 12.65
C ILE A 14 5.58 24.60 11.34
N LYS A 15 6.69 25.32 11.13
CA LYS A 15 7.51 25.20 9.93
C LYS A 15 8.05 23.77 9.75
N HIS A 16 8.59 23.17 10.81
CA HIS A 16 9.14 21.81 10.76
C HIS A 16 8.05 20.78 10.47
N MET A 17 6.93 20.83 11.19
CA MET A 17 5.83 19.88 11.01
C MET A 17 5.21 19.97 9.61
N ASN A 18 5.01 21.17 9.08
CA ASN A 18 4.48 21.36 7.74
C ASN A 18 5.44 20.92 6.63
N ALA A 19 6.75 21.00 6.87
CA ALA A 19 7.77 20.60 5.88
C ALA A 19 8.02 19.09 5.89
N ASP A 20 8.19 18.51 7.08
CA ASP A 20 8.76 17.16 7.23
C ASP A 20 7.71 16.12 7.65
N HIS A 21 6.53 16.54 8.10
CA HIS A 21 5.50 15.66 8.69
C HIS A 21 4.10 15.88 8.12
N ALA A 22 3.97 16.37 6.88
CA ALA A 22 2.68 16.64 6.23
C ALA A 22 1.74 15.42 6.19
N ASP A 23 2.29 14.21 6.05
CA ASP A 23 1.53 12.97 6.10
C ASP A 23 0.89 12.75 7.48
N SER A 24 1.63 12.98 8.56
CA SER A 24 1.12 12.87 9.94
C SER A 24 -0.01 13.87 10.19
N LEU A 25 0.08 15.08 9.65
CA LEU A 25 -0.98 16.09 9.76
C LEU A 25 -2.29 15.60 9.11
N SER A 26 -2.17 14.95 7.95
CA SER A 26 -3.32 14.35 7.26
C SER A 26 -3.91 13.18 8.06
N LEU A 27 -3.08 12.42 8.79
CA LEU A 27 -3.55 11.35 9.68
C LEU A 27 -4.23 11.91 10.94
N PHE A 28 -3.74 13.03 11.48
CA PHE A 28 -4.38 13.70 12.62
C PHE A 28 -5.82 14.10 12.29
N LEU A 29 -6.03 14.74 11.14
CA LEU A 29 -7.37 15.12 10.70
C LEU A 29 -8.30 13.92 10.49
N GLN A 30 -7.77 12.80 9.95
CA GLN A 30 -8.55 11.59 9.76
C GLN A 30 -8.95 10.95 11.08
N PHE A 31 -8.03 10.90 12.05
CA PHE A 31 -8.26 10.22 13.32
C PHE A 31 -9.05 11.09 14.30
N TYR A 32 -8.57 12.29 14.60
CA TYR A 32 -9.14 13.17 15.63
C TYR A 32 -10.34 13.99 15.15
N SER A 33 -10.37 14.35 13.86
CA SER A 33 -11.48 15.12 13.26
C SER A 33 -12.42 14.27 12.38
N HIS A 34 -12.18 12.96 12.30
CA HIS A 34 -12.97 11.99 11.53
C HIS A 34 -13.16 12.38 10.04
N LEU A 35 -12.20 13.13 9.47
CA LEU A 35 -12.26 13.50 8.07
C LEU A 35 -11.93 12.31 7.16
N SER A 36 -12.49 12.31 5.94
CA SER A 36 -12.10 11.35 4.91
C SER A 36 -10.64 11.58 4.49
N PRO A 37 -9.93 10.56 3.95
CA PRO A 37 -8.57 10.75 3.44
C PRO A 37 -8.46 11.90 2.42
N GLN A 38 -9.49 12.06 1.58
CA GLN A 38 -9.55 13.13 0.59
C GLN A 38 -9.70 14.50 1.27
N ALA A 39 -10.59 14.65 2.24
CA ALA A 39 -10.80 15.91 2.95
C ALA A 39 -9.58 16.31 3.80
N ALA A 40 -8.83 15.33 4.32
CA ALA A 40 -7.62 15.56 5.11
C ALA A 40 -6.37 15.88 4.26
N THR A 41 -6.45 15.80 2.93
CA THR A 41 -5.29 15.97 2.06
C THR A 41 -4.76 17.41 2.10
N GLY A 42 -3.43 17.55 2.17
CA GLY A 42 -2.75 18.86 2.12
C GLY A 42 -2.85 19.65 3.43
N ALA A 43 -3.11 18.97 4.55
CA ALA A 43 -3.20 19.56 5.87
C ALA A 43 -1.95 20.37 6.25
N LYS A 44 -2.14 21.52 6.88
CA LYS A 44 -1.07 22.36 7.44
C LYS A 44 -1.45 22.83 8.83
N ILE A 45 -0.51 22.81 9.76
CA ILE A 45 -0.67 23.51 11.03
C ILE A 45 -0.60 25.01 10.77
N ILE A 46 -1.57 25.75 11.33
CA ILE A 46 -1.60 27.22 11.29
C ILE A 46 -1.35 27.84 12.67
N ASP A 47 -1.64 27.10 13.74
CA ASP A 47 -1.39 27.52 15.12
C ASP A 47 -1.29 26.28 16.02
N ILE A 48 -0.60 26.42 17.14
CA ILE A 48 -0.42 25.38 18.15
C ILE A 48 -0.39 26.04 19.52
N SER A 49 -1.02 25.46 20.52
CA SER A 49 -0.90 25.86 21.92
C SER A 49 -0.43 24.67 22.76
N LEU A 50 -0.43 24.82 24.09
CA LEU A 50 -0.14 23.72 25.00
C LEU A 50 -1.25 22.64 25.01
N ASN A 51 -2.47 22.97 24.62
CA ASN A 51 -3.64 22.10 24.70
C ASN A 51 -4.35 21.87 23.36
N GLU A 52 -4.01 22.61 22.31
CA GLU A 52 -4.70 22.56 21.02
C GLU A 52 -3.73 22.62 19.84
N LEU A 53 -4.12 21.98 18.75
CA LEU A 53 -3.47 22.07 17.46
C LEU A 53 -4.50 22.51 16.42
N LYS A 54 -4.24 23.62 15.72
CA LYS A 54 -5.13 24.11 14.66
C LYS A 54 -4.54 23.75 13.31
N LEU A 55 -5.28 22.94 12.55
CA LEU A 55 -4.91 22.54 11.21
C LEU A 55 -5.87 23.15 10.20
N GLN A 56 -5.32 23.53 9.07
CA GLN A 56 -6.05 23.97 7.91
C GLN A 56 -6.00 22.89 6.84
N THR A 57 -7.17 22.52 6.31
CA THR A 57 -7.33 21.64 5.15
C THR A 57 -7.10 22.40 3.84
N SER A 58 -6.97 21.68 2.72
CA SER A 58 -6.76 22.28 1.40
C SER A 58 -7.92 23.20 0.94
N ASP A 59 -9.14 22.96 1.41
CA ASP A 59 -10.32 23.81 1.20
C ASP A 59 -10.42 25.00 2.18
N GLN A 60 -9.34 25.29 2.91
CA GLN A 60 -9.21 26.39 3.88
C GLN A 60 -10.03 26.23 5.18
N LYS A 61 -10.72 25.11 5.39
CA LYS A 61 -11.41 24.84 6.66
C LYS A 61 -10.40 24.66 7.80
N ILE A 62 -10.73 25.18 8.98
CA ILE A 62 -9.90 25.08 10.19
C ILE A 62 -10.50 24.02 11.10
N GLU A 63 -9.69 23.01 11.43
CA GLU A 63 -9.99 21.97 12.40
C GLU A 63 -9.14 22.19 13.65
N VAL A 64 -9.76 22.06 14.81
CA VAL A 64 -9.10 22.20 16.12
C VAL A 64 -9.04 20.82 16.76
N ILE A 65 -7.83 20.35 17.04
CA ILE A 65 -7.57 19.07 17.71
C ILE A 65 -7.10 19.37 19.13
N THR A 66 -7.78 18.80 20.12
CA THR A 66 -7.34 18.85 21.51
C THR A 66 -6.16 17.89 21.71
N ILE A 67 -5.11 18.38 22.35
CA ILE A 67 -3.93 17.61 22.71
C ILE A 67 -4.20 16.94 24.06
N GLU A 68 -4.31 15.61 24.06
CA GLU A 68 -4.57 14.83 25.27
C GLU A 68 -3.44 13.84 25.58
N PRO A 69 -2.85 13.87 26.79
CA PRO A 69 -2.97 14.94 27.78
C PRO A 69 -2.45 16.30 27.26
N PRO A 70 -2.85 17.44 27.85
CA PRO A 70 -2.26 18.73 27.50
C PRO A 70 -0.78 18.76 27.88
N MET A 71 0.00 19.57 27.17
CA MET A 71 1.41 19.82 27.48
C MET A 71 1.53 20.81 28.63
N ASN A 72 2.51 20.63 29.52
CA ASN A 72 2.80 21.65 30.54
C ASN A 72 3.78 22.70 30.02
N THR A 73 4.70 22.28 29.15
CA THR A 73 5.74 23.14 28.57
C THR A 73 6.02 22.79 27.11
N TRP A 74 6.63 23.73 26.38
CA TRP A 74 7.00 23.55 24.98
C TRP A 74 8.08 22.48 24.74
N THR A 75 8.78 22.03 25.78
CA THR A 75 9.76 20.92 25.63
C THR A 75 9.09 19.58 25.38
N GLU A 76 7.80 19.45 25.72
CA GLU A 76 7.02 18.22 25.53
C GLU A 76 6.50 18.04 24.09
N VAL A 77 6.53 19.10 23.26
CA VAL A 77 5.86 19.09 21.94
C VAL A 77 6.30 17.95 21.03
N ARG A 78 7.59 17.62 21.04
CA ARG A 78 8.11 16.53 20.22
C ARG A 78 7.51 15.20 20.65
N THR A 79 7.56 14.92 21.95
CA THR A 79 7.00 13.69 22.54
C THR A 79 5.52 13.59 22.21
N ARG A 80 4.79 14.70 22.38
CA ARG A 80 3.35 14.74 22.14
C ARG A 80 2.95 14.50 20.70
N MET A 81 3.64 15.11 19.74
CA MET A 81 3.37 14.90 18.32
C MET A 81 3.70 13.46 17.89
N VAL A 82 4.74 12.83 18.47
CA VAL A 82 5.08 11.42 18.21
C VAL A 82 4.02 10.47 18.77
N GLU A 83 3.52 10.72 19.97
CA GLU A 83 2.43 9.95 20.57
C GLU A 83 1.14 10.06 19.73
N MET A 84 0.77 11.29 19.34
CA MET A 84 -0.39 11.52 18.48
C MET A 84 -0.26 10.83 17.12
N ASP A 85 0.92 10.81 16.51
CA ASP A 85 1.20 10.11 15.24
C ASP A 85 1.11 8.60 15.40
N THR A 86 1.66 8.07 16.49
CA THR A 86 1.60 6.63 16.80
C THR A 86 0.16 6.19 16.95
N LEU A 87 -0.64 6.89 17.75
CA LEU A 87 -2.05 6.59 17.97
C LEU A 87 -2.87 6.68 16.67
N ALA A 88 -2.69 7.75 15.90
CA ALA A 88 -3.41 7.93 14.63
C ALA A 88 -3.06 6.82 13.63
N ARG A 89 -1.78 6.45 13.52
CA ARG A 89 -1.33 5.35 12.64
C ARG A 89 -1.87 4.00 13.06
N GLU A 90 -1.87 3.70 14.35
CA GLU A 90 -2.43 2.44 14.88
C GLU A 90 -3.93 2.34 14.61
N ALA A 91 -4.69 3.41 14.91
CA ALA A 91 -6.13 3.44 14.69
C ALA A 91 -6.52 3.35 13.21
N LEU A 92 -5.72 3.94 12.31
CA LEU A 92 -5.96 3.93 10.87
C LEU A 92 -5.35 2.73 10.14
N ASP A 93 -4.65 1.82 10.84
CA ASP A 93 -3.86 0.71 10.27
C ASP A 93 -2.88 1.20 9.17
N VAL A 94 -2.13 2.25 9.49
CA VAL A 94 -1.10 2.85 8.63
C VAL A 94 0.28 2.59 9.23
N SER A 95 1.22 2.15 8.41
CA SER A 95 2.61 1.97 8.82
C SER A 95 3.39 3.28 8.66
N ASN A 96 4.41 3.48 9.50
CA ASN A 96 5.46 4.48 9.27
C ASN A 96 6.47 4.07 8.18
N ILE A 97 6.32 2.87 7.61
CA ILE A 97 7.13 2.39 6.49
C ILE A 97 6.35 2.55 5.20
N TYR A 98 6.81 3.45 4.34
CA TYR A 98 6.18 3.73 3.05
C TYR A 98 6.89 2.98 1.93
N ILE A 99 6.13 2.30 1.07
CA ILE A 99 6.65 1.70 -0.17
C ILE A 99 6.25 2.60 -1.34
N THR A 100 7.23 3.19 -2.01
CA THR A 100 7.00 4.18 -3.07
C THR A 100 7.23 3.63 -4.47
N ASN A 101 7.86 2.46 -4.59
CA ASN A 101 8.28 1.88 -5.86
C ASN A 101 7.77 0.46 -6.02
N TYR A 102 7.49 0.08 -7.26
CA TYR A 102 7.31 -1.31 -7.64
C TYR A 102 8.68 -1.98 -7.85
N LEU A 103 8.82 -3.21 -7.37
CA LEU A 103 10.04 -4.00 -7.53
C LEU A 103 9.72 -5.24 -8.35
N PRO A 104 10.14 -5.37 -9.62
CA PRO A 104 9.84 -6.55 -10.46
C PRO A 104 10.50 -7.85 -9.94
N PRO A 105 10.09 -9.04 -10.42
CA PRO A 105 10.69 -10.31 -10.01
C PRO A 105 12.17 -10.36 -10.43
N LYS A 106 13.08 -10.34 -9.45
CA LYS A 106 14.54 -10.35 -9.72
C LYS A 106 15.18 -11.74 -9.59
N LYS A 107 14.80 -12.49 -8.55
CA LYS A 107 15.33 -13.84 -8.31
C LYS A 107 14.78 -14.82 -9.33
N LEU A 108 15.58 -15.80 -9.73
CA LEU A 108 15.20 -16.80 -10.73
C LEU A 108 13.89 -17.49 -10.35
N ILE A 109 13.73 -17.89 -9.09
CA ILE A 109 12.50 -18.51 -8.59
C ILE A 109 11.25 -17.65 -8.82
N HIS A 110 11.31 -16.34 -8.55
CA HIS A 110 10.16 -15.46 -8.77
C HIS A 110 9.88 -15.25 -10.26
N LYS A 111 10.92 -15.17 -11.10
CA LYS A 111 10.76 -15.10 -12.55
C LYS A 111 10.10 -16.36 -13.11
N THR A 112 10.52 -17.54 -12.64
CA THR A 112 9.94 -18.82 -13.03
C THR A 112 8.47 -18.91 -12.62
N VAL A 113 8.15 -18.60 -11.36
CA VAL A 113 6.75 -18.59 -10.88
C VAL A 113 5.90 -17.64 -11.70
N PHE A 114 6.34 -16.40 -11.88
CA PHE A 114 5.62 -15.41 -12.69
C PHE A 114 5.39 -15.91 -14.13
N GLY A 115 6.43 -16.45 -14.77
CA GLY A 115 6.36 -16.97 -16.13
C GLY A 115 5.40 -18.16 -16.25
N THR A 116 5.45 -19.11 -15.32
CA THR A 116 4.56 -20.28 -15.30
C THR A 116 3.11 -19.87 -15.08
N CYS A 117 2.83 -18.96 -14.14
CA CYS A 117 1.47 -18.47 -13.91
C CYS A 117 0.96 -17.68 -15.12
N LEU A 118 1.77 -16.81 -15.71
CA LEU A 118 1.39 -16.05 -16.90
C LEU A 118 1.08 -16.99 -18.08
N PHE A 119 1.93 -17.99 -18.32
CA PHE A 119 1.71 -19.01 -19.33
C PHE A 119 0.40 -19.77 -19.08
N THR A 120 0.08 -20.06 -17.82
CA THR A 120 -1.17 -20.71 -17.43
C THR A 120 -2.40 -19.84 -17.74
N PHE A 121 -2.36 -18.54 -17.41
CA PHE A 121 -3.43 -17.61 -17.76
C PHE A 121 -3.63 -17.48 -19.26
N VAL A 122 -2.54 -17.43 -20.05
CA VAL A 122 -2.63 -17.45 -21.52
C VAL A 122 -3.34 -18.71 -22.00
N ASN A 123 -2.94 -19.87 -21.49
CA ASN A 123 -3.56 -21.15 -21.84
C ASN A 123 -5.05 -21.20 -21.49
N PHE A 124 -5.44 -20.72 -20.31
CA PHE A 124 -6.84 -20.63 -19.91
C PHE A 124 -7.64 -19.71 -20.83
N ALA A 125 -7.10 -18.55 -21.18
CA ALA A 125 -7.76 -17.62 -22.10
C ALA A 125 -7.94 -18.23 -23.51
N LEU A 126 -6.93 -18.95 -24.01
CA LEU A 126 -6.99 -19.63 -25.30
C LEU A 126 -7.95 -20.83 -25.28
N ALA A 127 -7.97 -21.61 -24.19
CA ALA A 127 -8.86 -22.75 -24.02
C ALA A 127 -10.34 -22.31 -23.90
N TRP A 128 -10.60 -21.20 -23.20
CA TRP A 128 -11.94 -20.63 -23.09
C TRP A 128 -12.43 -20.14 -24.46
N ARG A 129 -11.53 -19.62 -25.30
CA ARG A 129 -11.82 -19.26 -26.69
C ARG A 129 -11.88 -20.51 -27.56
N LYS A 130 -13.03 -21.19 -27.49
CA LYS A 130 -13.37 -22.51 -28.10
C LYS A 130 -13.08 -22.70 -29.60
N SER A 131 -12.54 -21.69 -30.29
CA SER A 131 -12.12 -21.75 -31.69
C SER A 131 -10.59 -21.86 -31.88
N ILE A 132 -9.79 -21.74 -30.81
CA ILE A 132 -8.31 -21.70 -30.92
C ILE A 132 -7.67 -23.05 -30.59
N ILE A 133 -8.01 -23.64 -29.44
CA ILE A 133 -7.47 -24.95 -29.04
C ILE A 133 -8.49 -26.03 -29.44
N VAL A 134 -8.47 -26.39 -30.72
CA VAL A 134 -9.35 -27.42 -31.32
C VAL A 134 -8.55 -28.37 -32.20
N SER A 135 -9.09 -29.57 -32.44
CA SER A 135 -8.51 -30.57 -33.35
C SER A 135 -8.20 -29.96 -34.72
N GLY A 136 -7.05 -30.33 -35.29
CA GLY A 136 -6.56 -29.77 -36.56
C GLY A 136 -5.65 -28.55 -36.39
N THR A 137 -5.57 -27.96 -35.19
CA THR A 137 -4.61 -26.89 -34.90
C THR A 137 -3.27 -27.46 -34.45
N TYR A 138 -2.17 -26.80 -34.82
CA TYR A 138 -0.81 -27.24 -34.43
C TYR A 138 -0.66 -27.39 -32.91
N TYR A 139 -1.22 -26.46 -32.13
CA TYR A 139 -1.12 -26.50 -30.67
C TYR A 139 -1.85 -27.72 -30.09
N TYR A 140 -3.06 -28.01 -30.57
CA TYR A 140 -3.82 -29.18 -30.13
C TYR A 140 -3.14 -30.49 -30.57
N ASP A 141 -2.79 -30.62 -31.85
CA ASP A 141 -2.36 -31.89 -32.44
C ASP A 141 -0.90 -32.25 -32.19
N LYS A 142 -0.02 -31.27 -31.92
CA LYS A 142 1.44 -31.48 -31.81
C LYS A 142 2.04 -31.13 -30.46
N ILE A 143 1.42 -30.21 -29.72
CA ILE A 143 1.94 -29.77 -28.42
C ILE A 143 1.20 -30.46 -27.28
N LEU A 144 -0.13 -30.39 -27.27
CA LEU A 144 -0.94 -30.94 -26.17
C LEU A 144 -0.98 -32.47 -26.10
N ILE A 145 -0.48 -33.18 -27.12
CA ILE A 145 -0.28 -34.64 -27.07
C ILE A 145 0.69 -35.06 -25.96
N TRP A 146 1.58 -34.17 -25.53
CA TRP A 146 2.52 -34.40 -24.44
C TRP A 146 1.93 -34.09 -23.06
N PHE A 147 0.74 -33.49 -23.00
CA PHE A 147 0.02 -33.29 -21.75
C PHE A 147 -0.49 -34.65 -21.22
N PRO A 148 -0.41 -34.92 -19.89
CA PRO A 148 -0.95 -36.15 -19.34
C PRO A 148 -2.45 -36.34 -19.66
N GLY A 149 -2.80 -37.39 -20.40
CA GLY A 149 -4.17 -37.63 -20.89
C GLY A 149 -4.52 -36.90 -22.19
N GLY A 150 -3.55 -36.24 -22.83
CA GLY A 150 -3.68 -35.61 -24.14
C GLY A 150 -4.50 -34.31 -24.17
N PRO A 151 -4.81 -33.82 -25.38
CA PRO A 151 -5.45 -32.53 -25.59
C PRO A 151 -6.86 -32.41 -24.99
N GLU A 152 -7.65 -33.48 -25.02
CA GLU A 152 -9.00 -33.49 -24.44
C GLU A 152 -8.98 -33.32 -22.92
N MET A 153 -8.06 -34.03 -22.25
CA MET A 153 -7.88 -33.91 -20.81
C MET A 153 -7.41 -32.50 -20.42
N PHE A 154 -6.49 -31.92 -21.19
CA PHE A 154 -6.07 -30.53 -21.00
C PHE A 154 -7.27 -29.56 -21.03
N LEU A 155 -8.12 -29.64 -22.06
CA LEU A 155 -9.30 -28.78 -22.17
C LEU A 155 -10.28 -28.99 -21.02
N LYS A 156 -10.50 -30.24 -20.60
CA LYS A 156 -11.36 -30.56 -19.45
C LYS A 156 -10.83 -29.93 -18.16
N VAL A 157 -9.54 -30.09 -17.89
CA VAL A 157 -8.87 -29.50 -16.72
C VAL A 157 -8.94 -27.97 -16.79
N ALA A 158 -8.55 -27.36 -17.91
CA ALA A 158 -8.56 -25.91 -18.10
C ALA A 158 -9.96 -25.34 -17.85
N ASN A 159 -11.01 -25.90 -18.46
CA ASN A 159 -12.38 -25.43 -18.24
C ASN A 159 -12.84 -25.59 -16.78
N MET A 160 -12.42 -26.67 -16.12
CA MET A 160 -12.78 -26.92 -14.72
C MET A 160 -12.12 -25.92 -13.75
N ILE A 161 -10.84 -25.58 -13.97
CA ILE A 161 -10.05 -24.81 -12.98
C ILE A 161 -9.96 -23.31 -13.29
N THR A 162 -10.28 -22.87 -14.51
CA THR A 162 -10.06 -21.46 -14.91
C THR A 162 -10.82 -20.49 -14.00
N LEU A 163 -12.12 -20.72 -13.78
CA LEU A 163 -12.93 -19.86 -12.91
C LEU A 163 -12.44 -19.86 -11.45
N PRO A 164 -12.20 -21.02 -10.80
CA PRO A 164 -11.58 -21.06 -9.48
C PRO A 164 -10.25 -20.31 -9.39
N VAL A 165 -9.34 -20.49 -10.34
CA VAL A 165 -8.02 -19.83 -10.33
C VAL A 165 -8.17 -18.31 -10.47
N ILE A 166 -9.02 -17.82 -11.38
CA ILE A 166 -9.30 -16.39 -11.49
C ILE A 166 -9.85 -15.84 -10.18
N ALA A 167 -10.80 -16.53 -9.55
CA ALA A 167 -11.38 -16.12 -8.28
C ALA A 167 -10.34 -16.03 -7.16
N ILE A 168 -9.44 -17.02 -7.06
CA ILE A 168 -8.34 -17.03 -6.08
C ILE A 168 -7.41 -15.83 -6.31
N HIS A 169 -6.97 -15.59 -7.55
CA HIS A 169 -6.04 -14.50 -7.85
C HIS A 169 -6.67 -13.11 -7.67
N LEU A 170 -7.98 -12.97 -7.93
CA LEU A 170 -8.72 -11.75 -7.57
C LEU A 170 -8.78 -11.55 -6.05
N ALA A 171 -9.04 -12.62 -5.29
CA ALA A 171 -9.07 -12.57 -3.84
C ALA A 171 -7.68 -12.23 -3.26
N GLU A 172 -6.61 -12.79 -3.83
CA GLU A 172 -5.23 -12.46 -3.48
C GLU A 172 -4.91 -10.99 -3.78
N ALA A 173 -5.23 -10.49 -4.98
CA ALA A 173 -4.99 -9.10 -5.33
C ALA A 173 -5.77 -8.12 -4.43
N TYR A 174 -7.03 -8.44 -4.10
CA TYR A 174 -7.83 -7.70 -3.13
C TYR A 174 -7.20 -7.73 -1.73
N TYR A 175 -6.76 -8.90 -1.28
CA TYR A 175 -6.11 -9.06 0.02
C TYR A 175 -4.80 -8.29 0.10
N LEU A 176 -3.98 -8.29 -0.95
CA LEU A 176 -2.75 -7.50 -1.06
C LEU A 176 -3.03 -6.00 -0.88
N ASP A 177 -4.05 -5.49 -1.57
CA ASP A 177 -4.47 -4.08 -1.45
C ASP A 177 -4.83 -3.71 0.00
N ARG A 178 -5.69 -4.53 0.62
CA ARG A 178 -6.27 -4.25 1.94
C ARG A 178 -5.27 -4.40 3.08
N SER A 179 -4.42 -5.41 3.01
CA SER A 179 -3.52 -5.76 4.11
C SER A 179 -2.15 -5.10 4.02
N ARG A 180 -1.69 -4.72 2.82
CA ARG A 180 -0.31 -4.27 2.59
C ARG A 180 -0.23 -2.94 1.85
N LEU A 181 -0.79 -2.84 0.64
CA LEU A 181 -0.57 -1.64 -0.20
C LEU A 181 -1.07 -0.37 0.50
N ARG A 182 -2.33 -0.38 0.95
CA ARG A 182 -2.92 0.76 1.68
C ARG A 182 -2.10 1.10 2.92
N ARG A 183 -1.79 0.09 3.74
CA ARG A 183 -1.05 0.23 5.01
C ARG A 183 0.33 0.86 4.82
N HIS A 184 0.96 0.63 3.67
CA HIS A 184 2.30 1.11 3.35
C HIS A 184 2.30 2.30 2.37
N GLY A 185 1.21 3.07 2.32
CA GLY A 185 1.13 4.35 1.61
C GLY A 185 0.95 4.26 0.09
N ILE A 186 0.64 3.09 -0.45
CA ILE A 186 0.36 2.93 -1.88
C ILE A 186 -1.12 3.20 -2.12
N HIS A 187 -1.40 4.34 -2.74
CA HIS A 187 -2.76 4.79 -3.05
C HIS A 187 -3.32 4.09 -4.29
N ARG A 188 -4.58 3.67 -4.20
CA ARG A 188 -5.32 3.05 -5.32
C ARG A 188 -5.33 3.97 -6.54
N GLY A 189 -5.22 3.37 -7.72
CA GLY A 189 -5.21 4.11 -9.00
C GLY A 189 -3.86 4.72 -9.38
N THR A 190 -2.86 4.73 -8.48
CA THR A 190 -1.50 5.12 -8.86
C THR A 190 -0.85 4.08 -9.76
N LYS A 191 0.14 4.50 -10.57
CA LYS A 191 0.94 3.58 -11.41
C LYS A 191 1.56 2.44 -10.59
N VAL A 192 2.10 2.76 -9.42
CA VAL A 192 2.75 1.78 -8.52
C VAL A 192 1.72 0.78 -8.00
N TRP A 193 0.51 1.23 -7.66
CA TRP A 193 -0.58 0.36 -7.26
C TRP A 193 -0.96 -0.64 -8.36
N TYR A 194 -1.16 -0.17 -9.60
CA TYR A 194 -1.47 -1.06 -10.72
C TYR A 194 -0.38 -2.10 -10.95
N LEU A 195 0.90 -1.72 -10.86
CA LEU A 195 2.01 -2.66 -11.02
C LEU A 195 2.00 -3.76 -9.96
N TRP A 196 1.73 -3.43 -8.69
CA TRP A 196 1.61 -4.42 -7.62
C TRP A 196 0.38 -5.33 -7.79
N ILE A 197 -0.79 -4.75 -8.11
CA ILE A 197 -2.02 -5.50 -8.31
C ILE A 197 -1.92 -6.46 -9.48
N LEU A 198 -1.43 -6.00 -10.64
CA LEU A 198 -1.28 -6.85 -11.81
C LEU A 198 -0.23 -7.94 -11.58
N SER A 199 0.87 -7.62 -10.89
CA SER A 199 1.86 -8.64 -10.53
C SER A 199 1.27 -9.69 -9.61
N CYS A 200 0.51 -9.29 -8.59
CA CYS A 200 -0.16 -10.21 -7.67
C CYS A 200 -1.21 -11.06 -8.38
N PHE A 201 -2.00 -10.46 -9.27
CA PHE A 201 -2.98 -11.19 -10.05
C PHE A 201 -2.31 -12.26 -10.93
N VAL A 202 -1.07 -12.06 -11.38
CA VAL A 202 -0.34 -13.08 -12.15
C VAL A 202 0.31 -14.12 -11.23
N GLU A 203 1.14 -13.71 -10.27
CA GLU A 203 2.03 -14.63 -9.53
C GLU A 203 1.57 -14.99 -8.11
N GLY A 204 0.46 -14.40 -7.64
CA GLY A 204 -0.11 -14.63 -6.32
C GLY A 204 0.89 -14.41 -5.18
N ILE A 205 1.10 -15.44 -4.37
CA ILE A 205 2.01 -15.49 -3.20
C ILE A 205 3.41 -14.95 -3.50
N GLY A 206 3.96 -15.14 -4.71
CA GLY A 206 5.29 -14.61 -5.06
C GLY A 206 5.38 -13.09 -4.92
N CYS A 207 4.27 -12.40 -5.18
CA CYS A 207 4.15 -10.96 -5.04
C CYS A 207 4.20 -10.53 -3.56
N PHE A 208 3.49 -11.26 -2.70
CA PHE A 208 3.47 -11.01 -1.25
C PHE A 208 4.85 -11.15 -0.63
N GLN A 209 5.55 -12.24 -0.93
CA GLN A 209 6.91 -12.48 -0.40
C GLN A 209 7.87 -11.34 -0.72
N ARG A 210 7.76 -10.81 -1.94
CA ARG A 210 8.61 -9.73 -2.45
C ARG A 210 8.23 -8.38 -1.85
N PHE A 211 6.94 -8.11 -1.67
CA PHE A 211 6.48 -6.92 -0.97
C PHE A 211 6.94 -6.91 0.50
N ASP A 212 6.70 -8.02 1.21
CA ASP A 212 7.06 -8.16 2.63
C ASP A 212 8.59 -8.09 2.82
N ALA A 213 9.37 -8.59 1.86
CA ALA A 213 10.83 -8.45 1.88
C ALA A 213 11.29 -6.99 1.76
N GLU A 214 10.62 -6.17 0.94
CA GLU A 214 10.92 -4.75 0.82
C GLU A 214 10.53 -3.98 2.09
N VAL A 215 9.38 -4.31 2.68
CA VAL A 215 8.96 -3.74 3.97
C VAL A 215 10.01 -4.06 5.05
N ARG A 216 10.47 -5.30 5.16
CA ARG A 216 11.55 -5.69 6.08
C ARG A 216 12.84 -4.90 5.81
N ARG A 217 13.27 -4.83 4.55
CA ARG A 217 14.47 -4.07 4.16
C ARG A 217 14.38 -2.60 4.59
N LYS A 218 13.23 -1.94 4.39
CA LYS A 218 13.03 -0.55 4.82
C LYS A 218 12.99 -0.40 6.33
N LYS A 219 12.39 -1.36 7.07
CA LYS A 219 12.44 -1.39 8.54
C LYS A 219 13.87 -1.46 9.04
N ASP A 220 14.69 -2.35 8.48
CA ASP A 220 16.09 -2.52 8.88
C ASP A 220 16.91 -1.25 8.61
N LEU A 221 16.68 -0.57 7.49
CA LEU A 221 17.33 0.70 7.19
C LEU A 221 16.92 1.80 8.17
N ALA A 222 15.62 1.89 8.50
CA ALA A 222 15.12 2.87 9.46
C ALA A 222 15.67 2.61 10.88
N ALA A 223 15.85 1.36 11.27
CA ALA A 223 16.47 0.99 12.55
C ALA A 223 17.95 1.38 12.57
N LYS A 224 18.70 1.11 11.51
CA LYS A 224 20.13 1.48 11.40
C LYS A 224 20.37 2.98 11.41
N ALA A 225 19.46 3.78 10.85
CA ALA A 225 19.59 5.24 10.84
C ALA A 225 19.33 5.90 12.21
N LYS A 226 18.81 5.14 13.20
CA LYS A 226 18.59 5.61 14.57
C LYS A 226 19.76 5.32 15.51
N HIS A 227 20.75 4.54 15.06
CA HIS A 227 21.98 4.21 15.78
C HIS A 227 23.15 4.98 15.16
#